data_AF-A0A0Q0DWS0-F1
#
_entry.id   AF-A0A0Q0DWS0-F1
#
_cell.length_a   1.000
_cell.length_b   1.000
_cell.length_c   1.000
_cell.angle_alpha   90.00
_cell.angle_beta   90.00
_cell.angle_gamma   90.00
#
_symmetry.space_group_name_H-M   'P 1'
#
loop_
_entity.id
_entity.type
_entity.pdbx_description
1 polymer ?
#
loop_
_entity_poly.entity_id
_entity_poly.type
_entity_poly.pdbx_seq_one_letter_code
_entity_poly.pdbx_strand_id
1 'polypeptide(L)'
;MPAPEHRFSLTIEDSPYAFQVLAFDGTEGISRPYAFTIDLVSECSDPDLEQLLHKQAFLAFDGMESGIHGQIYQVSQRDPGRRLTHYSVTLAPHFSYLAHRTNQRIFQSLTVPQIISLVLKDHG
;
A
#
# COMPACT_ATOMS: atom_id res chain seq x y z
N MET A 1 -30.55 -6.20 -15.42
CA MET A 1 -30.08 -5.50 -14.21
C MET A 1 -28.64 -5.08 -14.48
N PRO A 2 -28.27 -3.79 -14.36
CA PRO A 2 -26.87 -3.42 -14.51
C PRO A 2 -26.09 -3.91 -13.28
N ALA A 3 -24.88 -4.42 -13.50
CA ALA A 3 -23.96 -4.82 -12.44
C ALA A 3 -23.55 -3.59 -11.62
N PRO A 4 -23.28 -3.71 -10.30
CA PRO A 4 -22.79 -2.59 -9.51
C PRO A 4 -21.46 -2.11 -10.12
N GLU A 5 -21.41 -0.82 -10.49
CA GLU A 5 -20.18 -0.18 -10.92
C GLU A 5 -19.20 -0.25 -9.75
N HIS A 6 -18.07 -0.95 -9.91
CA HIS A 6 -17.02 -1.01 -8.91
C HIS A 6 -16.42 0.39 -8.76
N ARG A 7 -16.93 1.16 -7.79
CA ARG A 7 -16.52 2.54 -7.54
C ARG A 7 -15.07 2.64 -7.02
N PHE A 8 -14.55 1.53 -6.50
CA PHE A 8 -13.21 1.42 -5.95
C PHE A 8 -12.21 0.90 -6.99
N SER A 9 -11.04 1.53 -7.05
CA SER A 9 -9.95 1.08 -7.93
C SER A 9 -8.61 1.20 -7.22
N LEU A 10 -7.68 0.32 -7.59
CA LEU A 10 -6.30 0.35 -7.12
C LEU A 10 -5.40 0.52 -8.33
N THR A 11 -4.66 1.63 -8.36
CA THR A 11 -3.62 1.88 -9.36
C THR A 11 -2.27 1.59 -8.71
N ILE A 12 -1.46 0.75 -9.34
CA ILE A 12 -0.10 0.42 -8.88
C ILE A 12 0.88 0.86 -9.97
N GLU A 13 1.89 1.63 -9.59
CA GLU A 13 2.93 2.13 -10.48
C GLU A 13 3.62 0.97 -11.22
N ASP A 14 3.74 1.06 -12.54
CA ASP A 14 4.42 0.07 -13.37
C ASP A 14 3.97 -1.40 -13.14
N SER A 15 2.72 -1.62 -12.74
CA SER A 15 2.17 -2.98 -12.61
C SER A 15 1.64 -3.48 -13.95
N PRO A 16 2.12 -4.63 -14.47
CA PRO A 16 1.57 -5.25 -15.67
C PRO A 16 0.24 -5.98 -15.39
N TYR A 17 -0.14 -6.12 -14.12
CA TYR A 17 -1.30 -6.89 -13.70
C TYR A 17 -2.52 -6.00 -13.51
N ALA A 18 -3.66 -6.44 -14.03
CA ALA A 18 -4.95 -5.83 -13.80
C ALA A 18 -5.60 -6.44 -12.54
N PHE A 19 -5.79 -5.61 -11.51
CA PHE A 19 -6.46 -5.99 -10.27
C PHE A 19 -7.82 -5.30 -10.16
N GLN A 20 -8.81 -6.03 -9.66
CA GLN A 20 -10.11 -5.48 -9.27
C GLN A 20 -10.24 -5.48 -7.75
N VAL A 21 -10.70 -4.37 -7.18
CA VAL A 21 -10.91 -4.24 -5.73
C VAL A 21 -12.23 -4.90 -5.35
N LEU A 22 -12.15 -5.87 -4.42
CA LEU A 22 -13.32 -6.51 -3.82
C LEU A 22 -13.76 -5.81 -2.54
N ALA A 23 -12.81 -5.56 -1.66
CA ALA A 23 -13.02 -4.96 -0.35
C ALA A 23 -11.72 -4.33 0.14
N PHE A 24 -11.81 -3.46 1.12
CA PHE A 24 -10.66 -2.99 1.87
C PHE A 24 -11.07 -2.66 3.29
N ASP A 25 -10.12 -2.78 4.20
CA ASP A 25 -10.21 -2.33 5.58
C ASP A 25 -8.99 -1.49 5.89
N GLY A 26 -9.16 -0.44 6.70
CA GLY A 26 -8.07 0.47 7.00
C GLY A 26 -8.13 1.05 8.39
N THR A 27 -6.95 1.21 8.98
CA THR A 27 -6.78 1.87 10.28
C THR A 27 -6.01 3.17 10.08
N GLU A 28 -6.54 4.26 10.61
CA GLU A 28 -5.89 5.58 10.63
C GLU A 28 -6.07 6.23 12.01
N GLY A 29 -5.09 7.02 12.43
CA GLY A 29 -5.19 7.80 13.66
C GLY A 29 -4.11 8.88 13.75
N ILE A 30 -4.37 9.90 14.56
CA ILE A 30 -3.42 10.99 14.78
C ILE A 30 -2.10 10.42 15.32
N SER A 31 -0.99 10.79 14.68
CA SER A 31 0.36 10.33 15.04
C SER A 31 0.57 8.81 14.96
N ARG A 32 -0.20 8.11 14.12
CA ARG A 32 0.00 6.69 13.80
C ARG A 32 0.09 6.50 12.29
N PRO A 33 1.02 5.68 11.77
CA PRO A 33 1.01 5.34 10.36
C PRO A 33 -0.32 4.65 10.03
N TYR A 34 -0.98 5.08 8.96
CA TYR A 34 -2.15 4.37 8.47
C TYR A 34 -1.72 3.04 7.84
N ALA A 35 -2.66 2.10 7.76
CA ALA A 35 -2.50 0.86 7.02
C ALA A 35 -3.84 0.47 6.42
N PHE A 36 -3.86 0.17 5.12
CA PHE A 36 -5.05 -0.28 4.40
C PHE A 36 -4.78 -1.65 3.79
N THR A 37 -5.53 -2.66 4.22
CA THR A 37 -5.50 -3.99 3.62
C THR A 37 -6.58 -4.08 2.57
N ILE A 38 -6.21 -4.41 1.35
CA ILE A 38 -7.07 -4.40 0.18
C ILE A 38 -7.14 -5.81 -0.38
N ASP A 39 -8.36 -6.31 -0.49
CA ASP A 39 -8.67 -7.58 -1.11
C ASP A 39 -8.92 -7.37 -2.60
N LEU A 40 -8.14 -8.09 -3.40
CA LEU A 40 -8.08 -7.95 -4.84
C LEU A 40 -8.38 -9.28 -5.54
N VAL A 41 -8.85 -9.19 -6.78
CA VAL A 41 -8.90 -10.32 -7.70
C VAL A 41 -8.26 -10.00 -9.04
N SER A 42 -7.62 -10.99 -9.65
CA SER A 42 -7.09 -10.91 -11.02
C SER A 42 -7.28 -12.22 -11.77
N GLU A 43 -7.38 -12.15 -13.10
CA GLU A 43 -7.31 -13.33 -13.98
C GLU A 43 -5.89 -13.90 -14.07
N CYS A 44 -4.87 -13.13 -13.68
CA CYS A 44 -3.50 -13.64 -13.58
C CYS A 44 -3.41 -14.63 -12.41
N SER A 45 -2.98 -15.87 -12.68
CA SER A 45 -2.90 -16.94 -11.68
C SER A 45 -1.54 -17.05 -10.99
N ASP A 46 -0.49 -16.49 -11.58
CA ASP A 46 0.89 -16.58 -11.10
C ASP A 46 1.66 -15.26 -11.37
N PRO A 47 1.27 -14.14 -10.74
CA PRO A 47 1.99 -12.89 -10.84
C PRO A 47 3.29 -12.98 -10.01
N ASP A 48 4.34 -12.33 -10.49
CA ASP A 48 5.53 -12.07 -9.69
C ASP A 48 5.18 -11.01 -8.64
N LEU A 49 4.74 -11.47 -7.47
CA LEU A 49 4.31 -10.62 -6.37
C LEU A 49 5.45 -9.76 -5.81
N GLU A 50 6.70 -10.23 -5.92
CA GLU A 50 7.85 -9.45 -5.46
C GLU A 50 8.00 -8.16 -6.26
N GLN A 51 7.64 -8.17 -7.55
CA GLN A 51 7.60 -6.96 -8.37
C GLN A 51 6.55 -5.95 -7.92
N LEU A 52 5.58 -6.33 -7.09
CA LEU A 52 4.58 -5.42 -6.53
C LEU A 52 5.05 -4.76 -5.24
N LEU A 53 5.95 -5.39 -4.50
CA LEU A 53 6.48 -4.82 -3.25
C LEU A 53 7.19 -3.50 -3.52
N HIS A 54 7.07 -2.58 -2.56
CA HIS A 54 7.69 -1.27 -2.59
C HIS A 54 7.19 -0.31 -3.69
N LYS A 55 6.26 -0.72 -4.55
CA LYS A 55 5.67 0.18 -5.55
C LYS A 55 4.71 1.18 -4.93
N GLN A 56 4.67 2.39 -5.50
CA GLN A 56 3.65 3.36 -5.16
C GLN A 56 2.30 2.91 -5.73
N ALA A 57 1.25 3.14 -4.96
CA ALA A 57 -0.10 2.80 -5.36
C ALA A 57 -1.11 3.79 -4.78
N PHE A 58 -2.26 3.86 -5.44
CA PHE A 58 -3.37 4.73 -5.08
C PHE A 58 -4.66 3.93 -5.04
N LEU A 59 -5.28 3.85 -3.87
CA LEU A 59 -6.61 3.29 -3.67
C LEU A 59 -7.63 4.43 -3.78
N ALA A 60 -8.39 4.47 -4.88
CA ALA A 60 -9.45 5.43 -5.08
C ALA A 60 -10.78 4.94 -4.45
N PHE A 61 -11.47 5.84 -3.73
CA PHE A 61 -12.77 5.59 -3.12
C PHE A 61 -13.95 5.93 -4.05
N ASP A 62 -13.74 6.91 -4.93
CA ASP A 62 -14.68 7.37 -5.94
C ASP A 62 -13.99 8.00 -7.16
N GLY A 63 -14.05 7.35 -8.32
CA GLY A 63 -13.80 8.01 -9.62
C GLY A 63 -12.47 8.76 -9.80
N MET A 64 -11.48 8.56 -8.90
CA MET A 64 -10.16 9.19 -8.79
C MET A 64 -10.03 10.52 -7.99
N GLU A 65 -11.08 11.08 -7.41
CA GLU A 65 -10.93 12.37 -6.67
C GLU A 65 -10.60 12.18 -5.18
N SER A 66 -11.16 11.16 -4.53
CA SER A 66 -10.82 10.80 -3.15
C SER A 66 -10.17 9.43 -3.09
N GLY A 67 -9.15 9.30 -2.25
CA GLY A 67 -8.43 8.04 -2.09
C GLY A 67 -7.22 8.16 -1.18
N ILE A 68 -6.47 7.06 -1.09
CA ILE A 68 -5.27 6.96 -0.28
C ILE A 68 -4.10 6.55 -1.14
N HIS A 69 -3.08 7.40 -1.13
CA HIS A 69 -1.76 7.03 -1.64
C HIS A 69 -1.05 6.17 -0.61
N GLY A 70 -0.18 5.29 -1.08
CA GLY A 70 0.71 4.54 -0.21
C GLY A 70 1.69 3.74 -1.03
N GLN A 71 2.56 3.06 -0.32
CA GLN A 71 3.46 2.09 -0.88
C GLN A 71 2.95 0.69 -0.55
N ILE A 72 3.08 -0.25 -1.48
CA ILE A 72 2.81 -1.66 -1.21
C ILE A 72 3.82 -2.15 -0.18
N TYR A 73 3.32 -2.42 1.01
CA TYR A 73 4.08 -2.85 2.18
C TYR A 73 4.08 -4.36 2.34
N GLN A 74 2.96 -5.00 1.99
CA GLN A 74 2.80 -6.44 2.00
C GLN A 74 1.96 -6.86 0.81
N VAL A 75 2.23 -8.06 0.30
CA VAL A 75 1.46 -8.70 -0.75
C VAL A 75 1.35 -10.18 -0.44
N SER A 76 0.19 -10.76 -0.70
CA SER A 76 -0.05 -12.19 -0.54
C SER A 76 -1.07 -12.67 -1.58
N GLN A 77 -0.85 -13.87 -2.08
CA GLN A 77 -1.86 -14.64 -2.82
C GLN A 77 -2.56 -15.56 -1.82
N ARG A 78 -3.90 -15.53 -1.81
CA ARG A 78 -4.69 -16.46 -0.99
C ARG A 78 -4.97 -17.71 -1.80
N ASP A 79 -6.08 -17.70 -2.54
CA ASP A 79 -6.59 -18.85 -3.26
C ASP A 79 -6.72 -18.57 -4.76
N PRO A 80 -6.25 -19.48 -5.63
CA PRO A 80 -6.62 -19.49 -7.03
C PRO A 80 -8.07 -19.97 -7.12
N GLY A 81 -9.01 -19.03 -7.21
CA GLY A 81 -10.39 -19.35 -7.56
C GLY A 81 -10.46 -19.96 -8.95
N ARG A 82 -11.65 -20.46 -9.34
CA ARG A 82 -11.84 -21.22 -10.60
C ARG A 82 -11.52 -20.42 -11.88
N ARG A 83 -11.50 -19.09 -11.80
CA ARG A 83 -11.18 -18.16 -12.91
C ARG A 83 -10.38 -16.94 -12.44
N LEU A 84 -10.69 -16.45 -11.25
CA LEU A 84 -10.04 -15.31 -10.63
C LEU A 84 -9.24 -15.77 -9.41
N THR A 85 -8.00 -15.30 -9.31
CA THR A 85 -7.14 -15.54 -8.15
C THR A 85 -7.28 -14.39 -7.17
N HIS A 86 -7.39 -14.72 -5.88
CA HIS A 86 -7.53 -13.75 -4.81
C HIS A 86 -6.17 -13.32 -4.27
N TYR A 87 -5.98 -12.01 -4.16
CA TYR A 87 -4.79 -11.38 -3.59
C TYR A 87 -5.17 -10.46 -2.44
N SER A 88 -4.21 -10.20 -1.58
CA SER A 88 -4.33 -9.20 -0.52
C SER A 88 -3.06 -8.37 -0.50
N VAL A 89 -3.22 -7.04 -0.58
CA VAL A 89 -2.12 -6.08 -0.49
C VAL A 89 -2.34 -5.14 0.68
N THR A 90 -1.26 -4.73 1.33
CA THR A 90 -1.30 -3.71 2.37
C THR A 90 -0.64 -2.44 1.86
N LEU A 91 -1.40 -1.35 1.78
CA LEU A 91 -0.91 -0.01 1.57
C LEU A 91 -0.53 0.64 2.90
N ALA A 92 0.65 1.22 2.98
CA ALA A 92 1.14 1.97 4.13
C ALA A 92 1.93 3.21 3.67
N PRO A 93 2.13 4.23 4.53
CA PRO A 93 3.00 5.33 4.17
C PRO A 93 4.46 4.85 4.03
N HIS A 94 5.24 5.52 3.19
CA HIS A 94 6.64 5.14 2.91
C HIS A 94 7.49 4.96 4.17
N PHE A 95 7.34 5.86 5.15
CA PHE A 95 8.12 5.83 6.38
C PHE A 95 7.77 4.64 7.31
N SER A 96 6.74 3.84 7.01
CA SER A 96 6.44 2.61 7.74
C SER A 96 7.61 1.60 7.70
N TYR A 97 8.47 1.67 6.68
CA TYR A 97 9.68 0.85 6.62
C TYR A 97 10.72 1.21 7.70
N LEU A 98 10.64 2.39 8.32
CA LEU A 98 11.50 2.74 9.46
C LEU A 98 11.29 1.79 10.64
N ALA A 99 10.11 1.16 10.78
CA ALA A 99 9.84 0.18 11.82
C ALA A 99 10.74 -1.07 11.72
N HIS A 100 11.25 -1.38 10.53
CA HIS A 100 12.15 -2.52 10.28
C HIS A 100 13.62 -2.19 10.45
N ARG A 101 13.95 -0.94 10.78
CA ARG A 101 15.33 -0.47 10.93
C ARG A 101 15.62 -0.13 12.38
N THR A 102 16.77 -0.54 12.86
CA THR A 102 17.32 -0.10 14.15
C THR A 102 18.70 0.46 13.90
N ASN A 103 18.94 1.71 14.33
CA ASN A 103 20.21 2.38 14.16
C ASN A 103 20.59 3.15 15.43
N GLN A 104 21.86 3.11 15.81
CA GLN A 104 22.39 3.83 16.98
C GLN A 104 23.14 5.06 16.48
N ARG A 105 22.61 6.26 16.76
CA ARG A 105 23.17 7.54 16.29
C ARG A 105 23.20 8.55 17.42
N ILE A 106 24.20 9.42 17.43
CA ILE A 106 24.27 10.59 18.32
C ILE A 106 23.93 11.83 17.50
N PHE A 107 22.88 12.55 17.89
CA PHE A 107 22.50 13.84 17.29
C PHE A 107 22.97 14.96 18.23
N GLN A 108 23.85 15.84 17.76
CA GLN A 108 24.39 16.95 18.55
C GLN A 108 23.85 18.27 18.04
N SER A 109 23.46 19.16 18.95
CA SER A 109 22.99 20.52 18.63
C SER A 109 21.80 20.56 17.66
N LEU A 110 20.93 19.55 17.69
CA LEU A 110 19.71 19.47 16.89
C LEU A 110 18.47 19.39 17.81
N THR A 111 17.40 20.05 17.39
CA THR A 111 16.07 19.94 18.02
C THR A 111 15.35 18.67 17.56
N VAL A 112 14.33 18.25 18.31
CA VAL A 112 13.52 17.07 17.96
C VAL A 112 12.93 17.14 16.53
N PRO A 113 12.30 18.24 16.07
CA PRO A 113 11.83 18.33 14.69
C PRO A 113 12.94 18.23 13.65
N GLN A 114 14.14 18.75 13.93
CA GLN A 114 15.29 18.63 13.04
C GLN A 114 15.78 17.18 12.94
N ILE A 115 15.81 16.46 14.06
CA ILE A 115 16.16 15.04 14.10
C ILE A 115 15.14 14.21 13.28
N ILE A 116 13.84 14.42 13.51
CA ILE A 116 12.78 13.74 12.74
C ILE A 116 12.91 14.05 11.25
N SER A 117 13.12 15.31 10.89
CA SER A 117 13.30 15.72 9.49
C SER A 117 14.49 15.03 8.83
N LEU A 118 15.59 14.85 9.57
CA LEU A 118 16.79 14.17 9.07
C LEU A 118 16.56 12.67 8.90
N VAL A 119 15.95 12.02 9.89
CA VAL A 119 15.60 10.59 9.81
C VAL A 119 14.63 10.31 8.66
N LEU A 120 13.66 11.19 8.42
CA LEU A 120 12.74 11.05 7.30
C LEU A 120 13.42 11.28 5.94
N LYS A 121 14.35 12.24 5.83
CA LYS A 121 15.10 12.50 4.58
C LYS A 121 16.11 11.42 4.23
N ASP A 122 16.79 10.84 5.22
CA ASP A 122 17.75 9.75 4.98
C ASP A 122 17.06 8.48 4.44
N HIS A 123 15.73 8.41 4.56
CA HIS A 123 14.93 7.22 4.35
C HIS A 123 13.62 7.50 3.61
N GLY A 124 13.61 8.55 2.78
CA GLY A 124 12.48 8.99 1.95
C GLY A 124 12.93 9.52 0.60
#